data_AF-A0AAD9NZI8-F1
#
_entry.id   AF-A0AAD9NZI8-F1
#
_cell.length_a   1.000
_cell.length_b   1.000
_cell.length_c   1.000
_cell.angle_alpha   90.00
_cell.angle_beta   90.00
_cell.angle_gamma   90.00
#
_symmetry.space_group_name_H-M   'P 1'
#
loop_
_entity.id
_entity.type
_entity.pdbx_description
1 polymer ?
#
loop_
_entity_poly.entity_id
_entity_poly.type
_entity_poly.pdbx_seq_one_letter_code
_entity_poly.pdbx_strand_id
1 'polypeptide(L)'
;MCLLQDCYSEALSRADPKKQKVILRIIKRMLSTEKIHSDMMKKHGGHLAKTIKSLVEAASSNAEVALTSLAADILKATGYLPA
;
A
#
# COMPACT_ATOMS: atom_id res chain seq x y z
N MET A 1 -14.22 -2.25 -15.83
CA MET A 1 -12.79 -1.90 -15.69
C MET A 1 -12.39 -2.23 -14.27
N CYS A 2 -11.62 -3.30 -14.03
CA CYS A 2 -11.03 -3.49 -12.70
C CYS A 2 -10.00 -2.38 -12.49
N LEU A 3 -10.22 -1.56 -11.47
CA LEU A 3 -9.26 -0.53 -11.10
C LEU A 3 -8.00 -1.25 -10.61
N LEU A 4 -6.84 -0.83 -11.10
CA LEU A 4 -5.51 -1.35 -10.75
C LEU A 4 -5.33 -1.60 -9.23
N GLN A 5 -6.04 -0.82 -8.42
CA GLN A 5 -6.07 -0.90 -6.96
C GLN A 5 -6.69 -2.19 -6.41
N ASP A 6 -7.73 -2.74 -7.04
CA ASP A 6 -8.33 -4.00 -6.59
C ASP A 6 -7.39 -5.18 -6.82
N CYS A 7 -6.64 -5.18 -7.93
CA CYS A 7 -5.61 -6.20 -8.18
C CYS A 7 -4.49 -6.14 -7.13
N TYR A 8 -4.03 -4.94 -6.76
CA TYR A 8 -3.01 -4.80 -5.71
C TYR A 8 -3.55 -5.16 -4.32
N SER A 9 -4.80 -4.81 -4.04
CA SER A 9 -5.46 -5.16 -2.77
C SER A 9 -5.58 -6.67 -2.62
N GLU A 10 -6.04 -7.36 -3.67
CA GLU A 10 -6.13 -8.82 -3.69
C GLU A 10 -4.75 -9.47 -3.62
N ALA A 11 -3.77 -8.94 -4.35
CA ALA A 11 -2.39 -9.44 -4.31
C ALA A 11 -1.78 -9.29 -2.91
N LEU A 12 -2.03 -8.18 -2.21
CA LEU A 12 -1.58 -7.96 -0.83
C LEU A 12 -2.25 -8.92 0.15
N SER A 13 -3.56 -9.15 0.00
CA SER A 13 -4.33 -10.04 0.88
C SER A 13 -3.89 -11.50 0.76
N ARG A 14 -3.53 -11.96 -0.44
CA ARG A 14 -3.11 -13.35 -0.70
C ARG A 14 -1.60 -13.60 -0.59
N ALA A 15 -0.80 -12.55 -0.49
CA ALA A 15 0.67 -12.65 -0.51
C ALA A 15 1.26 -12.94 0.86
N ASP A 16 2.36 -13.71 0.87
CA ASP A 16 3.22 -13.86 2.04
C ASP A 16 3.88 -12.53 2.46
N PRO A 17 4.32 -12.36 3.72
CA PRO A 17 4.94 -11.11 4.21
C PRO A 17 6.10 -10.60 3.35
N LYS A 18 6.93 -11.53 2.83
CA LYS A 18 8.03 -11.20 1.91
C LYS A 18 7.52 -10.59 0.59
N LYS A 19 6.45 -11.14 0.02
CA LYS A 19 5.84 -10.69 -1.23
C LYS A 19 5.06 -9.39 -1.02
N GLN A 20 4.34 -9.25 0.10
CA GLN A 20 3.67 -8.01 0.49
C GLN A 20 4.65 -6.84 0.52
N LYS A 21 5.85 -7.04 1.08
CA LYS A 21 6.92 -6.03 1.09
C LYS A 21 7.39 -5.62 -0.31
N VAL A 22 7.43 -6.55 -1.25
CA VAL A 22 7.81 -6.28 -2.65
C VAL A 22 6.69 -5.50 -3.35
N ILE A 23 5.45 -5.92 -3.17
CA ILE A 23 4.27 -5.26 -3.73
C ILE A 23 4.18 -3.81 -3.23
N LEU A 24 4.33 -3.58 -1.92
CA LEU A 24 4.37 -2.24 -1.34
C LEU A 24 5.49 -1.38 -1.94
N ARG A 25 6.69 -1.95 -2.18
CA ARG A 25 7.78 -1.22 -2.85
C ARG A 25 7.43 -0.82 -4.28
N ILE A 26 6.76 -1.70 -5.03
CA ILE A 26 6.31 -1.41 -6.40
C ILE A 26 5.27 -0.29 -6.38
N ILE A 27 4.28 -0.37 -5.48
CA ILE A 27 3.25 0.66 -5.30
C ILE A 27 3.91 1.99 -4.95
N LYS A 28 4.78 2.03 -3.93
CA LYS A 28 5.54 3.24 -3.55
C LYS A 28 6.31 3.83 -4.73
N ARG A 29 7.00 2.99 -5.51
CA ARG A 29 7.77 3.45 -6.66
C ARG A 29 6.85 4.02 -7.75
N MET A 30 5.74 3.36 -8.08
CA MET A 30 4.77 3.88 -9.04
C MET A 30 4.20 5.25 -8.62
N LEU A 31 3.81 5.38 -7.35
CA LEU A 31 3.28 6.63 -6.80
C LEU A 31 4.31 7.76 -6.83
N SER A 32 5.60 7.42 -6.69
CA SER A 32 6.71 8.38 -6.76
C SER A 32 7.13 8.73 -8.19
N THR A 33 6.92 7.85 -9.16
CA THR A 33 7.31 8.07 -10.56
C THR A 33 6.34 9.01 -11.28
N GLU A 34 5.03 8.82 -11.09
CA GLU A 34 3.99 9.53 -11.85
C GLU A 34 2.95 10.15 -10.90
N LYS A 35 2.79 11.48 -10.98
CA LYS A 35 1.79 12.19 -10.15
C LYS A 35 0.36 11.72 -10.42
N ILE A 36 0.06 11.32 -11.66
CA ILE A 36 -1.25 10.78 -12.06
C ILE A 36 -1.61 9.55 -11.21
N HIS A 37 -0.65 8.69 -10.95
CA HIS A 37 -0.85 7.50 -10.13
C HIS A 37 -1.13 7.88 -8.68
N SER A 38 -0.41 8.88 -8.13
CA SER A 38 -0.67 9.40 -6.79
C SER A 38 -2.06 10.04 -6.64
N ASP A 39 -2.53 10.74 -7.67
CA ASP A 39 -3.82 11.42 -7.66
C ASP A 39 -4.99 10.44 -7.81
N MET A 40 -4.85 9.44 -8.69
CA MET A 40 -5.78 8.31 -8.77
C MET A 40 -5.81 7.52 -7.47
N MET A 41 -4.65 7.36 -6.82
CA MET A 41 -4.56 6.71 -5.53
C MET A 41 -5.29 7.50 -4.45
N LYS A 42 -5.21 8.84 -4.43
CA LYS A 42 -5.98 9.70 -3.51
C LYS A 42 -7.49 9.62 -3.73
N LYS A 43 -7.94 9.58 -4.99
CA LYS A 43 -9.36 9.64 -5.35
C LYS A 43 -10.08 8.29 -5.24
N HIS A 44 -9.42 7.21 -5.63
CA HIS A 44 -10.05 5.89 -5.73
C HIS A 44 -9.41 4.83 -4.81
N GLY A 45 -8.25 5.13 -4.22
CA GLY A 45 -7.41 4.15 -3.53
C GLY A 45 -7.81 3.75 -2.13
N GLY A 46 -9.02 4.10 -1.67
CA GLY A 46 -9.49 3.81 -0.32
C GLY A 46 -9.49 2.31 0.00
N HIS A 47 -9.81 1.46 -0.98
CA HIS A 47 -9.83 0.01 -0.77
C HIS A 47 -8.41 -0.55 -0.52
N LEU A 48 -7.46 -0.21 -1.38
CA LEU A 48 -6.06 -0.61 -1.22
C LEU A 48 -5.45 0.01 0.05
N ALA A 49 -5.75 1.26 0.37
CA ALA A 49 -5.29 1.91 1.60
C ALA A 49 -5.79 1.18 2.85
N LYS A 50 -7.06 0.73 2.86
CA LYS A 50 -7.61 -0.08 3.94
C LYS A 50 -6.89 -1.42 4.08
N THR A 51 -6.63 -2.12 2.97
CA THR A 51 -5.87 -3.39 2.98
C THR A 51 -4.46 -3.18 3.51
N ILE A 52 -3.77 -2.13 3.06
CA ILE A 52 -2.44 -1.78 3.55
C ILE A 52 -2.48 -1.50 5.07
N LYS A 53 -3.50 -0.81 5.56
CA LYS A 53 -3.67 -0.52 6.99
C LYS A 53 -3.90 -1.80 7.80
N SER A 54 -4.76 -2.70 7.33
CA SER A 54 -4.98 -3.99 8.00
C SER A 54 -3.74 -4.88 8.01
N LEU A 55 -2.88 -4.80 7.00
CA LEU A 55 -1.59 -5.50 7.01
C LEU A 55 -0.63 -4.96 8.07
N VAL A 56 -0.64 -3.65 8.28
CA VAL A 56 0.14 -3.01 9.35
C VAL A 56 -0.38 -3.43 10.73
N GLU A 57 -1.70 -3.54 10.90
CA GLU A 57 -2.31 -3.95 12.16
C GLU A 57 -2.10 -5.45 12.45
N ALA A 58 -2.04 -6.28 11.41
CA ALA A 58 -1.74 -7.72 11.55
C ALA A 58 -0.25 -8.00 11.83
N ALA A 59 0.63 -7.06 11.51
CA ALA A 59 2.07 -7.18 11.66
C ALA A 59 2.51 -7.04 13.14
N SER A 60 2.92 -8.15 13.76
CA SER A 60 3.34 -8.19 15.18
C SER A 60 4.84 -8.44 15.39
N SER A 61 5.63 -8.64 14.33
CA SER A 61 7.05 -9.02 14.42
C SER A 61 8.03 -7.97 13.85
N ASN A 62 9.29 -8.00 14.30
CA ASN A 62 10.34 -7.06 13.87
C ASN A 62 10.60 -7.05 12.36
N ALA A 63 10.43 -8.18 11.65
CA ALA A 63 10.57 -8.22 10.19
C ALA A 63 9.47 -7.39 9.48
N GLU A 64 8.36 -7.18 10.16
CA GLU A 64 7.18 -6.48 9.67
C GLU A 64 7.24 -4.98 10.00
N VAL A 65 8.11 -4.53 10.91
CA VAL A 65 8.37 -3.09 11.16
C VAL A 65 8.78 -2.37 9.87
N ALA A 66 9.66 -2.97 9.06
CA ALA A 66 10.05 -2.40 7.78
C ALA A 66 8.90 -2.39 6.75
N LEU A 67 7.97 -3.33 6.84
CA LEU A 67 6.75 -3.36 6.03
C LEU A 67 5.80 -2.25 6.48
N THR A 68 5.65 -2.07 7.79
CA THR A 68 4.84 -1.04 8.43
C THR A 68 5.32 0.36 8.11
N SER A 69 6.62 0.64 8.17
CA SER A 69 7.16 1.95 7.74
C SER A 69 6.88 2.22 6.26
N LEU A 70 6.97 1.19 5.41
CA LEU A 70 6.75 1.35 3.96
C LEU A 70 5.26 1.58 3.64
N ALA A 71 4.38 0.87 4.33
CA ALA A 71 2.94 1.07 4.29
C ALA A 71 2.54 2.48 4.77
N ALA A 72 3.08 2.92 5.90
CA ALA A 72 2.82 4.26 6.43
C ALA A 72 3.27 5.37 5.46
N ASP A 73 4.43 5.20 4.82
CA ASP A 73 4.96 6.15 3.83
C ASP A 73 4.05 6.26 2.60
N ILE A 74 3.53 5.14 2.10
CA ILE A 74 2.53 5.13 1.02
C ILE A 74 1.25 5.83 1.46
N LEU A 75 0.73 5.52 2.65
CA LEU A 75 -0.50 6.13 3.16
C LEU A 75 -0.34 7.64 3.37
N LYS A 76 0.83 8.11 3.84
CA LYS A 76 1.15 9.55 3.93
C LYS A 76 1.24 10.21 2.56
N ALA A 77 1.94 9.59 1.59
CA ALA A 77 2.06 10.11 0.23
C ALA A 77 0.71 10.24 -0.49
N THR A 78 -0.23 9.38 -0.12
CA THR A 78 -1.59 9.30 -0.69
C THR A 78 -2.65 9.99 0.17
N GLY A 79 -2.28 10.62 1.28
CA GLY A 79 -3.21 11.37 2.15
C GLY A 79 -4.18 10.51 2.96
N TYR A 80 -3.96 9.19 3.06
CA TYR A 80 -4.78 8.27 3.85
C TYR A 80 -4.29 8.12 5.31
N LEU A 81 -3.16 8.73 5.67
CA LEU A 81 -2.69 8.87 7.04
C LEU A 81 -2.43 10.36 7.34
N PRO A 82 -2.92 10.91 8.47
CA PRO A 82 -2.47 12.23 8.91
C PRO A 82 -0.97 12.22 9.14
N ALA A 83 -0.31 13.31 8.74
CA ALA A 83 1.15 13.48 8.79
C ALA A 83 1.69 13.43 10.22
#